data_AF-A0A0J8H003-F1
#
_entry.id   AF-A0A0J8H003-F1
#
_cell.length_a   1.000
_cell.length_b   1.000
_cell.length_c   1.000
_cell.angle_alpha   90.00
_cell.angle_beta   90.00
_cell.angle_gamma   90.00
#
_symmetry.space_group_name_H-M   'P 1'
#
loop_
_entity.id
_entity.type
_entity.pdbx_description
1 polymer ?
#
loop_
_entity_poly.entity_id
_entity_poly.type
_entity_poly.pdbx_seq_one_letter_code
_entity_poly.pdbx_strand_id
1 'polypeptide(L)'
;MRQIKLVLAFLVTLGFSLVWIDYLTHNQLLYATKDYFLLESQVDNKRVEIPQRVVKPKPEFSSLALNKTPPDKLSSHQQKSLKELNEAEILVPPRDNQTTKTHKLNHADNPYLVCTRSGKEEIKVKKHGGLYVWVDDSGVRHISSQQPDLDLQKVEYVGGESSLDYFDLKLDVTGLSAQFKPELSAKITQIFKYYHALVGFGLLQKVYIDQHMFADRVDYLNFAEENSYADADNASGFYLHKSKKAAILMQHSEAKTLSVSLHEASHAIHHGIFGQLPRWLNEGLSEYNENLSIRYQTKHFLPNPSWSNNNYISAKLLPLKQLLNATKTDWDGELRQSLYATSWSFIYYLMDSPERKSALAQLLIYEQQQACSQVVASDLERYLARSLDLIQSDFSTWQRRALRQHQF
;
A
#
# COMPACT_ATOMS: atom_id res chain seq x y z
N MET A 1 -17.69 -45.17 -4.96
CA MET A 1 -18.69 -44.10 -5.20
C MET A 1 -19.12 -43.27 -3.97
N ARG A 2 -18.78 -43.64 -2.71
CA ARG A 2 -19.14 -42.84 -1.52
C ARG A 2 -18.10 -41.80 -1.06
N GLN A 3 -16.84 -41.85 -1.54
CA GLN A 3 -15.80 -40.88 -1.12
C GLN A 3 -15.59 -39.68 -2.06
N ILE A 4 -16.12 -39.70 -3.28
CA ILE A 4 -16.03 -38.56 -4.22
C ILE A 4 -17.02 -37.44 -3.85
N LYS A 5 -18.09 -37.74 -3.09
CA LYS A 5 -19.08 -36.74 -2.67
C LYS A 5 -18.61 -35.83 -1.52
N LEU A 6 -17.60 -36.25 -0.74
CA LEU A 6 -17.14 -35.44 0.40
C LEU A 6 -16.18 -34.31 -0.02
N VAL A 7 -15.42 -34.49 -1.10
CA VAL A 7 -14.51 -33.47 -1.63
C VAL A 7 -15.26 -32.40 -2.45
N LEU A 8 -16.33 -32.79 -3.15
CA LEU A 8 -17.17 -31.83 -3.91
C LEU A 8 -17.95 -30.86 -3.00
N ALA A 9 -18.34 -31.27 -1.79
CA ALA A 9 -19.08 -30.39 -0.89
C ALA A 9 -18.20 -29.32 -0.23
N PHE A 10 -16.88 -29.55 -0.10
CA PHE A 10 -15.97 -28.63 0.58
C PHE A 10 -15.44 -27.51 -0.34
N LEU A 11 -15.48 -27.70 -1.66
CA LEU A 11 -14.92 -26.75 -2.63
C LEU A 11 -15.94 -25.73 -3.15
N VAL A 12 -17.24 -26.06 -3.16
CA VAL A 12 -18.30 -25.12 -3.57
C VAL A 12 -18.54 -24.04 -2.51
N THR A 13 -18.29 -24.33 -1.22
CA THR A 13 -18.39 -23.36 -0.12
C THR A 13 -17.31 -22.28 -0.13
N LEU A 14 -16.27 -22.42 -0.95
CA LEU A 14 -15.16 -21.45 -1.07
C LEU A 14 -15.16 -20.67 -2.41
N GLY A 15 -16.20 -20.80 -3.24
CA GLY A 15 -16.37 -19.97 -4.43
C GLY A 15 -15.52 -20.35 -5.65
N PHE A 16 -15.04 -21.59 -5.74
CA PHE A 16 -14.29 -22.07 -6.91
C PHE A 16 -15.22 -22.58 -8.03
N SER A 17 -14.98 -22.14 -9.27
CA SER A 17 -15.61 -22.68 -10.48
C SER A 17 -14.74 -23.78 -11.08
N LEU A 18 -15.30 -24.98 -11.28
CA LEU A 18 -14.63 -26.08 -11.99
C LEU A 18 -14.85 -25.95 -13.50
N VAL A 19 -13.76 -25.94 -14.28
CA VAL A 19 -13.81 -26.09 -15.75
C VAL A 19 -13.28 -27.48 -16.10
N TRP A 20 -14.10 -28.31 -16.72
CA TRP A 20 -13.67 -29.58 -17.32
C TRP A 20 -13.08 -29.31 -18.70
N ILE A 21 -11.84 -29.75 -18.95
CA ILE A 21 -11.26 -29.79 -20.30
C ILE A 21 -10.93 -31.25 -20.60
N ASP A 22 -11.68 -31.84 -21.53
CA ASP A 22 -11.43 -33.18 -22.03
C ASP A 22 -10.21 -33.16 -22.97
N TYR A 23 -9.11 -33.79 -22.56
CA TYR A 23 -8.14 -34.34 -23.50
C TYR A 23 -7.82 -35.79 -23.13
N LEU A 24 -7.99 -36.65 -24.12
CA LEU A 24 -7.77 -38.09 -24.08
C LEU A 24 -6.35 -38.43 -23.60
N THR A 25 -6.29 -39.38 -22.69
CA THR A 25 -5.12 -40.14 -22.21
C THR A 25 -4.09 -39.35 -21.39
N HIS A 26 -4.35 -39.24 -20.09
CA HIS A 26 -3.49 -39.51 -18.91
C HIS A 26 -4.06 -38.73 -17.70
N ASN A 27 -4.40 -39.43 -16.61
CA ASN A 27 -5.03 -38.84 -15.42
C ASN A 27 -4.12 -37.77 -14.76
N GLN A 28 -4.42 -36.49 -15.01
CA GLN A 28 -3.95 -35.34 -14.25
C GLN A 28 -5.14 -34.44 -13.94
N LEU A 29 -5.37 -34.09 -12.67
CA LEU A 29 -6.34 -33.07 -12.27
C LEU A 29 -5.63 -31.71 -12.29
N LEU A 30 -6.12 -30.80 -13.13
CA LEU A 30 -5.70 -29.40 -13.16
C LEU A 30 -6.65 -28.56 -12.32
N TYR A 31 -6.13 -27.81 -11.36
CA TYR A 31 -6.86 -26.75 -10.68
C TYR A 31 -6.56 -25.42 -11.36
N ALA A 32 -7.60 -24.70 -11.76
CA ALA A 32 -7.49 -23.34 -12.28
C ALA A 32 -8.12 -22.36 -11.29
N THR A 33 -7.35 -21.36 -10.86
CA THR A 33 -7.92 -20.10 -10.35
C THR A 33 -7.68 -19.03 -11.41
N LYS A 34 -8.35 -17.88 -11.30
CA LYS A 34 -8.31 -16.81 -12.32
C LYS A 34 -6.89 -16.31 -12.63
N ASP A 35 -5.90 -16.59 -11.78
CA ASP A 35 -4.55 -16.03 -11.89
C ASP A 35 -3.37 -17.03 -11.77
N TYR A 36 -3.57 -18.34 -11.50
CA TYR A 36 -2.45 -19.32 -11.45
C TYR A 36 -2.86 -20.77 -11.81
N PHE A 37 -1.89 -21.55 -12.34
CA PHE A 37 -1.95 -23.02 -12.50
C PHE A 37 -1.00 -23.70 -11.50
N LEU A 38 -1.49 -24.72 -10.78
CA LEU A 38 -0.65 -25.61 -9.96
C LEU A 38 -0.70 -27.03 -10.54
N LEU A 39 0.48 -27.64 -10.70
CA LEU A 39 0.64 -29.04 -11.11
C LEU A 39 0.97 -29.87 -9.87
N GLU A 40 0.09 -30.81 -9.51
CA GLU A 40 0.35 -31.78 -8.45
C GLU A 40 0.95 -33.06 -9.04
N SER A 41 2.16 -33.44 -8.60
CA SER A 41 2.74 -34.73 -8.93
C SER A 41 2.33 -35.77 -7.88
N GLN A 42 1.87 -36.92 -8.37
CA GLN A 42 1.32 -38.09 -7.67
C GLN A 42 1.61 -38.24 -6.16
N VAL A 43 0.53 -38.33 -5.38
CA VAL A 43 0.51 -38.66 -3.95
C VAL A 43 0.60 -40.18 -3.80
N ASP A 44 1.71 -40.67 -3.26
CA ASP A 44 1.79 -42.03 -2.70
C ASP A 44 1.65 -41.97 -1.18
N ASN A 45 0.88 -42.89 -0.64
CA ASN A 45 0.28 -42.82 0.69
C ASN A 45 1.32 -43.13 1.79
N LYS A 46 2.11 -42.15 2.24
CA LYS A 46 2.81 -42.10 3.55
C LYS A 46 3.64 -40.81 3.70
N ARG A 47 3.30 -40.00 4.73
CA ARG A 47 3.97 -38.75 5.19
C ARG A 47 4.12 -37.64 4.15
N VAL A 48 3.38 -36.54 4.38
CA VAL A 48 3.61 -35.25 3.70
C VAL A 48 4.86 -34.60 4.28
N GLU A 49 5.98 -34.68 3.57
CA GLU A 49 7.09 -33.74 3.71
C GLU A 49 6.96 -32.70 2.60
N ILE A 50 6.96 -31.41 2.99
CA ILE A 50 6.89 -30.28 2.05
C ILE A 50 8.24 -30.16 1.35
N PRO A 51 8.36 -30.37 0.02
CA PRO A 51 9.63 -30.16 -0.66
C PRO A 51 9.81 -28.66 -0.93
N GLN A 52 10.83 -28.05 -0.33
CA GLN A 52 11.35 -26.77 -0.81
C GLN A 52 12.14 -27.01 -2.10
N ARG A 53 11.47 -26.94 -3.26
CA ARG A 53 12.18 -26.82 -4.54
C ARG A 53 11.36 -26.03 -5.57
N VAL A 54 11.74 -24.76 -5.73
CA VAL A 54 11.38 -23.96 -6.89
C VAL A 54 12.15 -24.51 -8.09
N VAL A 55 11.45 -25.10 -9.05
CA VAL A 55 12.05 -25.50 -10.34
C VAL A 55 12.12 -24.26 -11.22
N LYS A 56 13.33 -23.75 -11.46
CA LYS A 56 13.59 -22.74 -12.51
C LYS A 56 13.52 -23.41 -13.89
N PRO A 57 12.95 -22.77 -14.92
CA PRO A 57 13.05 -23.28 -16.29
C PRO A 57 14.51 -23.20 -16.78
N LYS A 58 15.02 -24.31 -17.30
CA LYS A 58 16.32 -24.41 -17.99
C LYS A 58 16.23 -23.77 -19.37
N PRO A 59 17.23 -22.97 -19.80
CA PRO A 59 17.42 -22.57 -21.19
C PRO A 59 18.52 -23.42 -21.85
N GLU A 60 18.20 -24.07 -22.95
CA GLU A 60 19.10 -24.82 -23.85
C GLU A 60 18.44 -24.66 -25.25
N PHE A 61 19.02 -24.18 -26.35
CA PHE A 61 20.39 -23.98 -26.83
C PHE A 61 20.40 -22.83 -27.86
N SER A 62 21.50 -22.07 -27.93
CA SER A 62 22.19 -21.77 -29.20
C SER A 62 23.56 -21.15 -28.89
N SER A 63 24.59 -21.98 -29.01
CA SER A 63 26.00 -21.64 -28.96
C SER A 63 26.58 -21.50 -30.38
N LEU A 64 27.41 -20.49 -30.61
CA LEU A 64 28.54 -20.50 -31.54
C LEU A 64 29.57 -19.51 -30.97
N ALA A 65 30.56 -20.01 -30.22
CA ALA A 65 31.92 -20.34 -30.69
C ALA A 65 32.73 -19.06 -31.01
N LEU A 66 33.59 -18.63 -30.09
CA LEU A 66 35.04 -18.92 -30.04
C LEU A 66 35.87 -17.90 -30.82
N ASN A 67 36.62 -17.07 -30.09
CA ASN A 67 38.03 -16.82 -30.41
C ASN A 67 38.83 -16.53 -29.12
N LYS A 68 39.83 -17.38 -28.88
CA LYS A 68 40.97 -17.18 -27.97
C LYS A 68 41.98 -16.28 -28.71
N THR A 69 42.88 -15.47 -28.12
CA THR A 69 44.03 -15.83 -27.27
C THR A 69 44.71 -14.50 -26.76
N PRO A 70 45.51 -14.50 -25.67
CA PRO A 70 46.01 -13.33 -24.90
C PRO A 70 47.55 -13.13 -25.07
N PRO A 71 48.35 -12.64 -24.08
CA PRO A 71 48.39 -11.35 -23.35
C PRO A 71 49.73 -10.59 -23.56
N ASP A 72 49.83 -9.31 -23.20
CA ASP A 72 51.10 -8.76 -22.67
C ASP A 72 50.97 -7.43 -21.87
N LYS A 73 51.48 -7.50 -20.64
CA LYS A 73 52.30 -6.54 -19.84
C LYS A 73 51.85 -5.12 -19.44
N LEU A 74 51.82 -4.95 -18.10
CA LEU A 74 52.35 -3.90 -17.18
C LEU A 74 52.06 -2.40 -17.51
N SER A 75 51.75 -1.49 -16.56
CA SER A 75 52.41 -1.26 -15.27
C SER A 75 51.63 -0.38 -14.27
N SER A 76 51.98 -0.52 -12.98
CA SER A 76 52.19 0.55 -11.98
C SER A 76 51.16 1.69 -11.79
N HIS A 77 50.12 1.46 -10.98
CA HIS A 77 49.63 2.52 -10.07
C HIS A 77 48.89 2.03 -8.81
N GLN A 78 49.06 0.77 -8.40
CA GLN A 78 48.36 0.19 -7.22
C GLN A 78 49.28 -0.08 -6.00
N GLN A 79 50.23 0.81 -5.70
CA GLN A 79 51.02 0.74 -4.45
C GLN A 79 51.27 2.12 -3.83
N LYS A 80 50.31 2.59 -3.02
CA LYS A 80 50.34 3.64 -1.97
C LYS A 80 48.86 3.95 -1.70
N SER A 81 48.23 3.68 -0.56
CA SER A 81 48.63 3.95 0.82
C SER A 81 47.79 3.09 1.78
N LEU A 82 48.45 2.18 2.49
CA LEU A 82 47.94 1.51 3.69
C LEU A 82 49.10 1.58 4.70
N LYS A 83 48.82 2.16 5.87
CA LYS A 83 49.71 2.50 7.00
C LYS A 83 50.33 3.90 6.97
N GLU A 84 49.70 4.80 7.71
CA GLU A 84 50.29 5.62 8.79
C GLU A 84 49.11 6.10 9.68
N LEU A 85 48.84 5.40 10.79
CA LEU A 85 49.08 5.81 12.19
C LEU A 85 48.09 6.92 12.65
N ASN A 86 46.94 6.59 13.25
CA ASN A 86 46.70 6.32 14.69
C ASN A 86 47.31 7.35 15.68
N GLU A 87 46.41 7.88 16.53
CA GLU A 87 46.59 8.63 17.78
C GLU A 87 46.66 10.17 17.71
N ALA A 88 45.50 10.83 17.90
CA ALA A 88 45.40 12.09 18.66
C ALA A 88 43.93 12.36 19.10
N GLU A 89 43.73 12.26 20.42
CA GLU A 89 42.85 13.05 21.29
C GLU A 89 41.38 13.36 20.93
N ILE A 90 40.51 12.86 21.80
CA ILE A 90 39.10 13.20 21.95
C ILE A 90 39.00 14.67 22.42
N LEU A 91 38.74 15.59 21.50
CA LEU A 91 38.31 16.96 21.81
C LEU A 91 36.78 16.97 21.94
N VAL A 92 36.30 17.09 23.17
CA VAL A 92 34.91 17.40 23.52
C VAL A 92 34.65 18.87 23.14
N PRO A 93 33.73 19.19 22.21
CA PRO A 93 33.34 20.57 21.99
C PRO A 93 32.45 21.08 23.15
N PRO A 94 32.56 22.36 23.53
CA PRO A 94 31.89 22.90 24.71
C PRO A 94 30.37 22.96 24.52
N ARG A 95 29.65 22.80 25.65
CA ARG A 95 28.20 22.99 25.75
C ARG A 95 27.81 24.38 25.27
N ASP A 96 27.21 24.44 24.09
CA ASP A 96 26.47 25.62 23.65
C ASP A 96 25.01 25.51 24.10
N ASN A 97 24.59 26.48 24.93
CA ASN A 97 23.21 26.75 25.25
C ASN A 97 22.48 27.19 23.98
N GLN A 98 21.86 26.26 23.25
CA GLN A 98 20.94 26.61 22.16
C GLN A 98 19.50 26.53 22.65
N THR A 99 18.87 27.71 22.65
CA THR A 99 17.44 27.93 22.66
C THR A 99 16.71 26.89 21.82
N THR A 100 15.71 26.22 22.41
CA THR A 100 14.83 25.27 21.74
C THR A 100 14.04 25.98 20.63
N LYS A 101 14.58 26.00 19.41
CA LYS A 101 13.79 26.25 18.20
C LYS A 101 12.84 25.05 18.05
N THR A 102 11.55 25.27 18.24
CA THR A 102 10.54 24.29 17.89
C THR A 102 10.62 24.02 16.38
N HIS A 103 11.11 22.86 15.98
CA HIS A 103 11.12 22.44 14.60
C HIS A 103 9.67 22.26 14.11
N LYS A 104 9.21 23.12 13.21
CA LYS A 104 7.89 22.97 12.59
C LYS A 104 7.86 21.74 11.65
N LEU A 105 6.73 21.03 11.67
CA LEU A 105 6.43 19.85 10.86
C LEU A 105 5.77 20.26 9.53
N ASN A 106 6.06 19.55 8.44
CA ASN A 106 5.35 19.72 7.17
C ASN A 106 4.51 18.48 6.81
N HIS A 107 3.77 18.56 5.71
CA HIS A 107 2.88 17.50 5.25
C HIS A 107 3.62 16.17 5.10
N ALA A 108 3.14 15.12 5.75
CA ALA A 108 3.80 13.82 5.77
C ALA A 108 5.29 13.84 6.21
N ASP A 109 5.76 14.91 6.87
CA ASP A 109 7.08 14.90 7.49
C ASP A 109 7.04 14.01 8.72
N ASN A 110 8.11 13.23 8.87
CA ASN A 110 8.42 12.56 10.12
C ASN A 110 9.86 12.91 10.51
N PRO A 111 10.11 13.96 11.31
CA PRO A 111 11.47 14.36 11.68
C PRO A 111 12.15 13.35 12.62
N TYR A 112 11.41 12.35 13.11
CA TYR A 112 11.95 11.25 13.88
C TYR A 112 11.81 9.99 13.05
N LEU A 113 12.92 9.47 12.54
CA LEU A 113 12.98 8.15 11.91
C LEU A 113 12.72 7.08 13.00
N VAL A 114 11.49 6.97 13.48
CA VAL A 114 11.09 5.94 14.43
C VAL A 114 10.84 4.68 13.59
N CYS A 115 11.90 3.92 13.35
CA CYS A 115 11.87 2.68 12.56
C CYS A 115 11.12 1.51 13.23
N THR A 116 10.22 1.79 14.18
CA THR A 116 9.45 0.75 14.83
C THR A 116 8.19 0.49 14.01
N ARG A 117 7.89 -0.79 13.72
CA ARG A 117 6.57 -1.19 13.21
C ARG A 117 5.48 -0.61 14.11
N SER A 118 4.72 0.34 13.59
CA SER A 118 3.72 1.09 14.34
C SER A 118 2.39 0.34 14.37
N GLY A 119 2.36 -0.83 15.02
CA GLY A 119 1.14 -1.61 15.19
C GLY A 119 1.46 -3.10 15.27
N LYS A 120 0.83 -3.80 16.23
CA LYS A 120 0.82 -5.27 16.29
C LYS A 120 -0.60 -5.80 16.35
N GLU A 121 -1.60 -4.94 16.08
CA GLU A 121 -2.98 -5.40 16.13
C GLU A 121 -3.32 -6.09 14.82
N GLU A 122 -3.46 -7.41 14.94
CA GLU A 122 -3.86 -8.27 13.85
C GLU A 122 -5.29 -7.93 13.41
N ILE A 123 -5.53 -8.00 12.09
CA ILE A 123 -6.87 -7.84 11.54
C ILE A 123 -7.70 -9.04 11.96
N LYS A 124 -8.79 -8.75 12.66
CA LYS A 124 -9.76 -9.76 13.10
C LYS A 124 -10.93 -9.83 12.13
N VAL A 125 -11.59 -10.98 12.11
CA VAL A 125 -12.88 -11.12 11.41
C VAL A 125 -13.96 -10.46 12.27
N LYS A 126 -14.60 -9.44 11.72
CA LYS A 126 -15.78 -8.78 12.28
C LYS A 126 -17.03 -9.41 11.69
N LYS A 127 -17.90 -9.93 12.56
CA LYS A 127 -19.19 -10.48 12.14
C LYS A 127 -20.22 -9.36 12.13
N HIS A 128 -20.86 -9.13 10.99
CA HIS A 128 -21.95 -8.18 10.82
C HIS A 128 -23.26 -8.93 10.55
N GLY A 129 -24.33 -8.53 11.24
CA GLY A 129 -25.67 -9.08 10.99
C GLY A 129 -25.72 -10.60 11.10
N GLY A 130 -25.30 -11.14 12.26
CA GLY A 130 -25.34 -12.57 12.52
C GLY A 130 -26.75 -13.07 12.73
N LEU A 131 -27.14 -14.16 12.06
CA LEU A 131 -28.28 -14.96 12.46
C LEU A 131 -27.83 -15.84 13.63
N TYR A 132 -28.32 -15.53 14.82
CA TYR A 132 -28.12 -16.31 16.02
C TYR A 132 -29.35 -17.17 16.25
N VAL A 133 -29.13 -18.44 16.55
CA VAL A 133 -30.18 -19.40 16.89
C VAL A 133 -29.88 -19.98 18.25
N TRP A 134 -30.90 -20.08 19.10
CA TRP A 134 -30.79 -20.77 20.38
C TRP A 134 -32.10 -21.49 20.67
N VAL A 135 -32.04 -22.42 21.62
CA VAL A 135 -33.22 -23.08 22.19
C VAL A 135 -33.29 -22.68 23.65
N ASP A 136 -34.43 -22.16 24.09
CA ASP A 136 -34.63 -21.79 25.49
C ASP A 136 -34.89 -23.00 26.38
N ASP A 137 -34.95 -22.79 27.69
CA ASP A 137 -35.12 -23.86 28.67
C ASP A 137 -36.50 -24.56 28.57
N SER A 138 -37.46 -23.97 27.84
CA SER A 138 -38.74 -24.59 27.47
C SER A 138 -38.70 -25.38 26.14
N GLY A 139 -37.54 -25.45 25.49
CA GLY A 139 -37.36 -26.17 24.23
C GLY A 139 -37.79 -25.37 23.00
N VAL A 140 -38.08 -24.06 23.13
CA VAL A 140 -38.49 -23.22 22.00
C VAL A 140 -37.28 -22.67 21.28
N ARG A 141 -37.27 -22.81 19.96
CA ARG A 141 -36.19 -22.30 19.08
C ARG A 141 -36.43 -20.83 18.73
N HIS A 142 -35.42 -20.01 18.96
CA HIS A 142 -35.40 -18.58 18.66
C HIS A 142 -34.38 -18.25 17.57
N ILE A 143 -34.61 -17.16 16.86
CA ILE A 143 -33.72 -16.63 15.82
C ILE A 143 -33.63 -15.11 15.98
N SER A 144 -32.42 -14.55 15.97
CA SER A 144 -32.21 -13.10 16.08
C SER A 144 -31.07 -12.63 15.17
N SER A 145 -31.16 -11.40 14.69
CA SER A 145 -30.07 -10.69 13.98
C SER A 145 -29.08 -10.01 14.93
N GLN A 146 -29.40 -9.98 16.23
CA GLN A 146 -28.54 -9.51 17.32
C GLN A 146 -28.19 -10.66 18.25
N GLN A 147 -26.94 -10.71 18.71
CA GLN A 147 -26.50 -11.75 19.64
C GLN A 147 -27.29 -11.60 20.95
N PRO A 148 -28.05 -12.63 21.37
CA PRO A 148 -28.76 -12.57 22.63
C PRO A 148 -27.76 -12.60 23.79
N ASP A 149 -28.11 -11.94 24.90
CA ASP A 149 -27.34 -11.96 26.16
C ASP A 149 -27.58 -13.29 26.90
N LEU A 150 -27.06 -14.37 26.29
CA LEU A 150 -27.16 -15.74 26.77
C LEU A 150 -25.78 -16.38 26.75
N ASP A 151 -25.61 -17.43 27.55
CA ASP A 151 -24.36 -18.19 27.61
C ASP A 151 -23.95 -18.68 26.20
N LEU A 152 -22.70 -18.42 25.82
CA LEU A 152 -22.17 -18.62 24.46
C LEU A 152 -22.31 -20.07 23.97
N GLN A 153 -22.40 -21.04 24.89
CA GLN A 153 -22.60 -22.45 24.55
C GLN A 153 -24.03 -22.80 24.11
N LYS A 154 -25.03 -21.97 24.43
CA LYS A 154 -26.44 -22.17 24.03
C LYS A 154 -26.81 -21.48 22.71
N VAL A 155 -25.91 -20.67 22.15
CA VAL A 155 -26.17 -19.83 20.98
C VAL A 155 -25.35 -20.31 19.79
N GLU A 156 -26.03 -20.82 18.77
CA GLU A 156 -25.45 -21.19 17.50
C GLU A 156 -25.40 -19.96 16.57
N TYR A 157 -24.22 -19.63 16.03
CA TYR A 157 -24.08 -18.66 14.94
C TYR A 157 -24.29 -19.37 13.60
N VAL A 158 -25.35 -19.03 12.89
CA VAL A 158 -25.81 -19.80 11.71
C VAL A 158 -25.45 -19.10 10.40
N GLY A 159 -24.96 -17.86 10.45
CA GLY A 159 -24.49 -17.14 9.27
C GLY A 159 -24.58 -15.63 9.46
N GLY A 160 -23.97 -14.88 8.54
CA GLY A 160 -23.92 -13.43 8.54
C GLY A 160 -22.76 -12.94 7.69
N GLU A 161 -22.73 -11.65 7.40
CA GLU A 161 -21.66 -11.08 6.59
C GLU A 161 -20.41 -10.90 7.47
N SER A 162 -19.36 -11.69 7.21
CA SER A 162 -18.07 -11.50 7.88
C SER A 162 -17.23 -10.52 7.07
N SER A 163 -16.84 -9.42 7.67
CA SER A 163 -15.88 -8.47 7.11
C SER A 163 -14.57 -8.52 7.89
N LEU A 164 -13.49 -7.99 7.31
CA LEU A 164 -12.23 -7.84 8.02
C LEU A 164 -12.22 -6.49 8.73
N ASP A 165 -11.88 -6.47 10.03
CA ASP A 165 -11.80 -5.27 10.86
C ASP A 165 -10.51 -4.50 10.55
N TYR A 166 -10.46 -3.91 9.37
CA TYR A 166 -9.26 -3.27 8.83
C TYR A 166 -8.85 -2.01 9.59
N PHE A 167 -9.82 -1.25 10.12
CA PHE A 167 -9.54 0.04 10.75
C PHE A 167 -10.62 0.46 11.74
N ASP A 168 -10.24 1.34 12.66
CA ASP A 168 -11.16 2.15 13.44
C ASP A 168 -11.12 3.59 12.90
N LEU A 169 -12.30 4.17 12.66
CA LEU A 169 -12.44 5.52 12.11
C LEU A 169 -13.12 6.45 13.12
N LYS A 170 -12.31 7.33 13.72
CA LYS A 170 -12.76 8.45 14.53
C LYS A 170 -12.82 9.69 13.65
N LEU A 171 -14.00 10.30 13.58
CA LEU A 171 -14.24 11.54 12.87
C LEU A 171 -14.90 12.52 13.83
N ASP A 172 -14.32 13.69 13.99
CA ASP A 172 -14.96 14.81 14.70
C ASP A 172 -15.75 15.62 13.66
N VAL A 173 -16.96 15.14 13.34
CA VAL A 173 -17.80 15.67 12.24
C VAL A 173 -18.82 16.68 12.77
N THR A 174 -18.78 17.91 12.24
CA THR A 174 -19.90 18.84 12.27
C THR A 174 -20.16 19.36 10.86
N GLY A 175 -21.43 19.53 10.45
CA GLY A 175 -21.78 20.15 9.17
C GLY A 175 -21.68 19.29 7.90
N LEU A 176 -21.36 17.99 7.99
CA LEU A 176 -21.40 17.05 6.86
C LEU A 176 -22.64 16.16 6.87
N SER A 177 -22.98 15.58 5.72
CA SER A 177 -24.12 14.66 5.63
C SER A 177 -23.91 13.38 6.45
N ALA A 178 -25.02 12.73 6.80
CA ALA A 178 -24.99 11.42 7.45
C ALA A 178 -24.33 10.32 6.60
N GLN A 179 -24.18 10.53 5.28
CA GLN A 179 -23.57 9.58 4.36
C GLN A 179 -22.05 9.73 4.25
N PHE A 180 -21.49 10.84 4.73
CA PHE A 180 -20.05 11.10 4.63
C PHE A 180 -19.21 9.98 5.26
N LYS A 181 -19.48 9.65 6.53
CA LYS A 181 -18.74 8.62 7.27
C LYS A 181 -18.90 7.22 6.64
N PRO A 182 -20.12 6.76 6.28
CA PRO A 182 -20.30 5.52 5.52
C PRO A 182 -19.52 5.50 4.21
N GLU A 183 -19.57 6.57 3.41
CA GLU A 183 -18.89 6.62 2.12
C GLU A 183 -17.36 6.59 2.27
N LEU A 184 -16.81 7.38 3.21
CA LEU A 184 -15.40 7.36 3.56
C LEU A 184 -14.96 5.97 4.02
N SER A 185 -15.73 5.34 4.91
CA SER A 185 -15.45 3.99 5.42
C SER A 185 -15.45 2.95 4.29
N ALA A 186 -16.39 3.06 3.34
CA ALA A 186 -16.46 2.16 2.19
C ALA A 186 -15.23 2.33 1.29
N LYS A 187 -14.80 3.56 1.00
CA LYS A 187 -13.59 3.83 0.20
C LYS A 187 -12.32 3.34 0.90
N ILE A 188 -12.15 3.61 2.19
CA ILE A 188 -11.03 3.10 2.99
C ILE A 188 -11.00 1.57 2.95
N THR A 189 -12.14 0.91 3.14
CA THR A 189 -12.26 -0.56 3.05
C THR A 189 -11.77 -1.07 1.70
N GLN A 190 -12.06 -0.37 0.61
CA GLN A 190 -11.59 -0.76 -0.72
C GLN A 190 -10.09 -0.56 -0.91
N ILE A 191 -9.49 0.46 -0.31
CA ILE A 191 -8.02 0.63 -0.27
C ILE A 191 -7.38 -0.57 0.45
N PHE A 192 -7.91 -0.97 1.60
CA PHE A 192 -7.41 -2.16 2.31
C PHE A 192 -7.55 -3.45 1.49
N LYS A 193 -8.71 -3.67 0.86
CA LYS A 193 -8.91 -4.82 -0.05
C LYS A 193 -7.95 -4.78 -1.23
N TYR A 194 -7.65 -3.58 -1.73
CA TYR A 194 -6.69 -3.41 -2.81
C TYR A 194 -5.26 -3.74 -2.36
N TYR A 195 -4.81 -3.21 -1.22
CA TYR A 195 -3.50 -3.55 -0.66
C TYR A 195 -3.40 -5.03 -0.27
N HIS A 196 -4.47 -5.64 0.23
CA HIS A 196 -4.55 -7.08 0.43
C HIS A 196 -4.22 -7.81 -0.88
N ALA A 197 -4.89 -7.48 -1.98
CA ALA A 197 -4.64 -8.12 -3.26
C ALA A 197 -3.22 -7.84 -3.81
N LEU A 198 -2.65 -6.67 -3.49
CA LEU A 198 -1.34 -6.26 -3.98
C LEU A 198 -0.19 -6.94 -3.23
N VAL A 199 -0.23 -6.95 -1.90
CA VAL A 199 0.91 -7.38 -1.06
C VAL A 199 0.64 -8.64 -0.23
N GLY A 200 -0.61 -9.09 -0.14
CA GLY A 200 -1.02 -10.28 0.60
C GLY A 200 -1.52 -10.01 2.03
N PHE A 201 -2.33 -10.92 2.56
CA PHE A 201 -3.01 -10.77 3.86
C PHE A 201 -2.03 -10.60 5.04
N GLY A 202 -0.94 -11.38 5.06
CA GLY A 202 -0.01 -11.44 6.18
C GLY A 202 0.77 -10.14 6.43
N LEU A 203 0.63 -9.16 5.54
CA LEU A 203 1.29 -7.86 5.62
C LEU A 203 0.33 -6.75 6.04
N LEU A 204 -0.96 -7.02 6.19
CA LEU A 204 -1.90 -6.02 6.65
C LEU A 204 -2.00 -5.99 8.17
N GLN A 205 -2.27 -4.81 8.71
CA GLN A 205 -2.51 -4.58 10.14
C GLN A 205 -3.73 -3.70 10.32
N LYS A 206 -4.36 -3.77 11.49
CA LYS A 206 -5.45 -2.86 11.83
C LYS A 206 -4.90 -1.44 12.00
N VAL A 207 -5.53 -0.46 11.37
CA VAL A 207 -5.10 0.95 11.41
C VAL A 207 -6.11 1.81 12.17
N TYR A 208 -5.62 2.68 13.04
CA TYR A 208 -6.44 3.69 13.68
C TYR A 208 -6.38 5.00 12.88
N ILE A 209 -7.54 5.52 12.46
CA ILE A 209 -7.65 6.72 11.63
C ILE A 209 -8.43 7.77 12.45
N ASP A 210 -7.75 8.84 12.86
CA ASP A 210 -8.33 9.96 13.60
C ASP A 210 -8.32 11.22 12.74
N GLN A 211 -9.50 11.71 12.36
CA GLN A 211 -9.65 12.90 11.52
C GLN A 211 -10.46 13.98 12.21
N HIS A 212 -9.85 15.15 12.32
CA HIS A 212 -10.46 16.38 12.83
C HIS A 212 -10.89 17.25 11.66
N MET A 213 -12.18 17.57 11.58
CA MET A 213 -12.76 18.34 10.46
C MET A 213 -13.11 19.75 10.92
N PHE A 214 -12.69 20.73 10.13
CA PHE A 214 -12.83 22.15 10.45
C PHE A 214 -13.67 22.83 9.37
N ALA A 215 -14.79 23.44 9.78
CA ALA A 215 -15.60 24.29 8.91
C ALA A 215 -14.94 25.66 8.70
N ASP A 216 -14.29 26.14 9.74
CA ASP A 216 -13.69 27.45 9.81
C ASP A 216 -12.17 27.36 9.61
N ARG A 217 -11.63 28.28 8.79
CA ARG A 217 -10.21 28.31 8.47
C ARG A 217 -9.36 28.73 9.67
N VAL A 218 -9.87 29.59 10.55
CA VAL A 218 -9.16 30.04 11.74
C VAL A 218 -8.98 28.86 12.70
N ASP A 219 -10.02 28.08 12.96
CA ASP A 219 -9.92 26.89 13.81
C ASP A 219 -8.95 25.83 13.25
N TYR A 220 -8.96 25.63 11.93
CA TYR A 220 -8.00 24.76 11.24
C TYR A 220 -6.55 25.23 11.41
N LEU A 221 -6.29 26.53 11.24
CA LEU A 221 -4.97 27.11 11.44
C LEU A 221 -4.53 27.06 12.90
N ASN A 222 -5.43 27.30 13.86
CA ASN A 222 -5.15 27.19 15.28
C ASN A 222 -4.72 25.76 15.63
N PHE A 223 -5.45 24.75 15.14
CA PHE A 223 -5.06 23.36 15.32
C PHE A 223 -3.69 23.06 14.71
N ALA A 224 -3.38 23.59 13.54
CA ALA A 224 -2.07 23.46 12.92
C ALA A 224 -0.95 24.09 13.77
N GLU A 225 -1.17 25.29 14.30
CA GLU A 225 -0.21 25.99 15.16
C GLU A 225 0.04 25.23 16.47
N GLU A 226 -1.02 24.77 17.14
CA GLU A 226 -0.95 23.94 18.35
C GLU A 226 -0.14 22.66 18.13
N ASN A 227 -0.19 22.11 16.92
CA ASN A 227 0.56 20.91 16.53
C ASN A 227 1.88 21.22 15.82
N SER A 228 2.35 22.47 15.83
CA SER A 228 3.60 22.92 15.21
C SER A 228 3.71 22.59 13.72
N TYR A 229 2.60 22.60 12.98
CA TYR A 229 2.57 22.37 11.54
C TYR A 229 2.81 23.69 10.78
N ALA A 230 3.76 23.71 9.84
CA ALA A 230 4.23 24.95 9.22
C ALA A 230 3.42 25.41 8.01
N ASP A 231 2.81 24.47 7.29
CA ASP A 231 2.36 24.68 5.90
C ASP A 231 0.82 24.58 5.76
N ALA A 232 0.10 24.87 6.83
CA ALA A 232 -1.37 24.72 6.85
C ALA A 232 -2.05 25.73 5.92
N ASP A 233 -1.43 26.89 5.70
CA ASP A 233 -2.03 27.93 4.86
C ASP A 233 -2.23 27.49 3.41
N ASN A 234 -1.39 26.57 2.92
CA ASN A 234 -1.38 26.09 1.54
C ASN A 234 -1.99 24.69 1.38
N ALA A 235 -2.51 24.10 2.46
CA ALA A 235 -2.97 22.71 2.47
C ALA A 235 -4.44 22.63 2.89
N SER A 236 -5.24 21.85 2.15
CA SER A 236 -6.64 21.57 2.50
C SER A 236 -6.77 20.47 3.57
N GLY A 237 -5.69 19.75 3.84
CA GLY A 237 -5.57 18.81 4.93
C GLY A 237 -4.10 18.52 5.23
N PHE A 238 -3.86 17.92 6.39
CA PHE A 238 -2.55 17.36 6.70
C PHE A 238 -2.62 16.22 7.70
N TYR A 239 -1.68 15.29 7.58
CA TYR A 239 -1.48 14.18 8.50
C TYR A 239 -0.23 14.37 9.37
N LEU A 240 -0.41 14.27 10.68
CA LEU A 240 0.64 14.34 11.68
C LEU A 240 1.08 12.93 12.06
N HIS A 241 2.21 12.46 11.53
CA HIS A 241 2.74 11.12 11.80
C HIS A 241 2.92 10.81 13.29
N LYS A 242 3.41 11.78 14.08
CA LYS A 242 3.71 11.58 15.51
C LYS A 242 2.45 11.34 16.35
N SER A 243 1.42 12.15 16.13
CA SER A 243 0.16 12.06 16.88
C SER A 243 -0.87 11.13 16.22
N LYS A 244 -0.61 10.67 14.98
CA LYS A 244 -1.50 9.85 14.16
C LYS A 244 -2.88 10.49 13.95
N LYS A 245 -2.87 11.81 13.75
CA LYS A 245 -4.07 12.63 13.54
C LYS A 245 -4.00 13.30 12.19
N ALA A 246 -5.15 13.42 11.54
CA ALA A 246 -5.32 14.29 10.38
C ALA A 246 -6.18 15.50 10.74
N ALA A 247 -5.86 16.64 10.15
CA ALA A 247 -6.73 17.80 10.12
C ALA A 247 -7.22 18.01 8.68
N ILE A 248 -8.51 18.30 8.51
CA ILE A 248 -9.12 18.55 7.20
C ILE A 248 -9.90 19.86 7.27
N LEU A 249 -9.58 20.79 6.38
CA LEU A 249 -10.40 21.97 6.13
C LEU A 249 -11.52 21.57 5.18
N MET A 250 -12.78 21.72 5.62
CA MET A 250 -13.94 21.38 4.81
C MET A 250 -13.99 22.22 3.55
N GLN A 251 -14.21 21.55 2.42
CA GLN A 251 -14.23 22.14 1.09
C GLN A 251 -15.64 22.55 0.69
N HIS A 252 -15.74 23.37 -0.36
CA HIS A 252 -17.03 23.87 -0.87
C HIS A 252 -18.04 22.76 -1.24
N SER A 253 -17.58 21.55 -1.52
CA SER A 253 -18.44 20.40 -1.74
C SER A 253 -18.02 19.23 -0.88
N GLU A 254 -19.00 18.48 -0.39
CA GLU A 254 -18.77 17.28 0.40
C GLU A 254 -17.91 16.25 -0.35
N ALA A 255 -18.07 16.13 -1.66
CA ALA A 255 -17.24 15.27 -2.50
C ALA A 255 -15.75 15.66 -2.49
N LYS A 256 -15.43 16.97 -2.47
CA LYS A 256 -14.05 17.43 -2.35
C LYS A 256 -13.51 17.19 -0.94
N THR A 257 -14.30 17.46 0.10
CA THR A 257 -13.94 17.14 1.49
C THR A 257 -13.67 15.65 1.66
N LEU A 258 -14.45 14.80 1.00
CA LEU A 258 -14.29 13.35 1.02
C LEU A 258 -12.98 12.91 0.33
N SER A 259 -12.62 13.54 -0.80
CA SER A 259 -11.35 13.31 -1.49
C SER A 259 -10.17 13.65 -0.59
N VAL A 260 -10.17 14.84 0.03
CA VAL A 260 -9.11 15.27 0.97
C VAL A 260 -9.06 14.32 2.18
N SER A 261 -10.21 13.95 2.72
CA SER A 261 -10.27 13.00 3.85
C SER A 261 -9.71 11.62 3.48
N LEU A 262 -9.91 11.17 2.24
CA LEU A 262 -9.36 9.91 1.76
C LEU A 262 -7.84 10.00 1.51
N HIS A 263 -7.35 11.15 1.06
CA HIS A 263 -5.91 11.45 0.96
C HIS A 263 -5.25 11.34 2.34
N GLU A 264 -5.77 12.06 3.34
CA GLU A 264 -5.20 12.02 4.70
C GLU A 264 -5.34 10.65 5.37
N ALA A 265 -6.45 9.94 5.12
CA ALA A 265 -6.62 8.56 5.57
C ALA A 265 -5.55 7.65 4.94
N SER A 266 -5.18 7.88 3.68
CA SER A 266 -4.15 7.09 3.00
C SER A 266 -2.80 7.20 3.68
N HIS A 267 -2.41 8.38 4.18
CA HIS A 267 -1.18 8.49 4.99
C HIS A 267 -1.21 7.66 6.26
N ALA A 268 -2.34 7.64 6.98
CA ALA A 268 -2.51 6.78 8.16
C ALA A 268 -2.42 5.28 7.79
N ILE A 269 -3.05 4.89 6.67
CA ILE A 269 -3.02 3.52 6.14
C ILE A 269 -1.59 3.12 5.75
N HIS A 270 -0.88 3.94 4.98
CA HIS A 270 0.49 3.66 4.57
C HIS A 270 1.40 3.54 5.79
N HIS A 271 1.26 4.47 6.75
CA HIS A 271 2.03 4.44 7.97
C HIS A 271 1.77 3.17 8.81
N GLY A 272 0.51 2.73 8.90
CA GLY A 272 0.14 1.52 9.65
C GLY A 272 0.51 0.21 8.96
N ILE A 273 0.45 0.13 7.63
CA ILE A 273 0.74 -1.09 6.87
C ILE A 273 2.23 -1.16 6.54
N PHE A 274 2.78 -0.15 5.87
CA PHE A 274 4.12 -0.18 5.30
C PHE A 274 5.17 0.54 6.17
N GLY A 275 4.74 1.36 7.12
CA GLY A 275 5.64 2.17 7.92
C GLY A 275 6.04 3.46 7.20
N GLN A 276 7.32 3.83 7.27
CA GLN A 276 7.79 5.09 6.72
C GLN A 276 8.15 4.93 5.24
N LEU A 277 7.29 5.44 4.36
CA LEU A 277 7.58 5.50 2.93
C LEU A 277 8.39 6.77 2.58
N PRO A 278 9.23 6.73 1.52
CA PRO A 278 9.78 7.94 0.92
C PRO A 278 8.65 8.84 0.41
N ARG A 279 8.83 10.16 0.52
CA ARG A 279 7.74 11.13 0.31
C ARG A 279 7.05 10.97 -1.05
N TRP A 280 7.81 10.79 -2.14
CA TRP A 280 7.22 10.59 -3.48
C TRP A 280 6.28 9.38 -3.53
N LEU A 281 6.60 8.29 -2.83
CA LEU A 281 5.81 7.07 -2.81
C LEU A 281 4.58 7.25 -1.91
N ASN A 282 4.75 7.90 -0.75
CA ASN A 282 3.64 8.19 0.17
C ASN A 282 2.61 9.13 -0.46
N GLU A 283 3.05 10.29 -0.96
CA GLU A 283 2.17 11.27 -1.63
C GLU A 283 1.57 10.67 -2.90
N GLY A 284 2.37 9.99 -3.73
CA GLY A 284 1.89 9.41 -4.98
C GLY A 284 0.79 8.37 -4.77
N LEU A 285 0.89 7.53 -3.72
CA LEU A 285 -0.15 6.57 -3.37
C LEU A 285 -1.38 7.26 -2.78
N SER A 286 -1.22 8.30 -1.95
CA SER A 286 -2.35 9.08 -1.40
C SER A 286 -3.15 9.77 -2.50
N GLU A 287 -2.45 10.45 -3.41
CA GLU A 287 -3.00 11.08 -4.62
C GLU A 287 -3.66 10.07 -5.57
N TYR A 288 -3.14 8.84 -5.65
CA TYR A 288 -3.75 7.78 -6.44
C TYR A 288 -5.08 7.30 -5.82
N ASN A 289 -5.11 7.20 -4.49
CA ASN A 289 -6.26 6.70 -3.73
C ASN A 289 -7.39 7.74 -3.61
N GLU A 290 -7.09 9.03 -3.54
CA GLU A 290 -8.09 10.07 -3.28
C GLU A 290 -9.21 10.12 -4.34
N ASN A 291 -8.91 9.71 -5.58
CA ASN A 291 -9.84 9.67 -6.71
C ASN A 291 -10.52 8.29 -6.92
N LEU A 292 -10.56 7.47 -5.86
CA LEU A 292 -11.30 6.21 -5.86
C LEU A 292 -12.81 6.45 -5.94
N SER A 293 -13.45 5.89 -6.97
CA SER A 293 -14.90 5.87 -7.16
C SER A 293 -15.45 4.45 -6.99
N ILE A 294 -16.58 4.30 -6.30
CA ILE A 294 -17.30 3.02 -6.17
C ILE A 294 -18.62 3.16 -6.94
N ARG A 295 -18.81 2.33 -7.97
CA ARG A 295 -20.03 2.33 -8.80
C ARG A 295 -20.54 0.92 -8.96
N TYR A 296 -21.77 0.64 -8.55
CA TYR A 296 -22.42 -0.68 -8.70
C TYR A 296 -21.49 -1.85 -8.31
N GLN A 297 -20.80 -1.72 -7.17
CA GLN A 297 -19.82 -2.68 -6.62
C GLN A 297 -18.45 -2.76 -7.32
N THR A 298 -18.24 -2.03 -8.41
CA THR A 298 -16.94 -1.90 -9.08
C THR A 298 -16.16 -0.70 -8.57
N LYS A 299 -14.86 -0.89 -8.32
CA LYS A 299 -13.93 0.16 -7.87
C LYS A 299 -13.14 0.68 -9.06
N HIS A 300 -13.11 2.00 -9.18
CA HIS A 300 -12.44 2.71 -10.27
C HIS A 300 -11.49 3.73 -9.67
N PHE A 301 -10.21 3.59 -9.96
CA PHE A 301 -9.23 4.63 -9.67
C PHE A 301 -9.14 5.55 -10.88
N LEU A 302 -9.74 6.73 -10.74
CA LEU A 302 -9.85 7.70 -11.81
C LEU A 302 -8.59 8.57 -11.89
N PRO A 303 -8.24 9.11 -13.08
CA PRO A 303 -7.21 10.13 -13.17
C PRO A 303 -7.51 11.32 -12.25
N ASN A 304 -6.49 11.87 -11.58
CA ASN A 304 -6.67 13.01 -10.69
C ASN A 304 -6.91 14.28 -11.52
N PRO A 305 -8.05 14.98 -11.36
CA PRO A 305 -8.34 16.21 -12.10
C PRO A 305 -7.41 17.38 -11.78
N SER A 306 -6.66 17.34 -10.66
CA SER A 306 -5.63 18.33 -10.33
C SER A 306 -4.44 18.26 -11.31
N TRP A 307 -4.14 17.05 -11.81
CA TRP A 307 -2.94 16.78 -12.63
C TRP A 307 -3.26 16.35 -14.06
N SER A 308 -4.54 16.14 -14.37
CA SER A 308 -5.00 15.67 -15.66
C SER A 308 -6.26 16.39 -16.15
N ASN A 309 -6.38 16.52 -17.46
CA ASN A 309 -7.54 17.08 -18.14
C ASN A 309 -7.86 16.23 -19.38
N ASN A 310 -9.14 15.92 -19.60
CA ASN A 310 -9.59 15.05 -20.70
C ASN A 310 -8.82 13.73 -20.81
N ASN A 311 -8.48 13.12 -19.66
CA ASN A 311 -7.65 11.91 -19.55
C ASN A 311 -6.21 12.07 -20.05
N TYR A 312 -5.66 13.28 -20.18
CA TYR A 312 -4.24 13.50 -20.43
C TYR A 312 -3.59 14.21 -19.27
N ILE A 313 -2.32 13.94 -19.01
CA ILE A 313 -1.55 14.67 -18.01
C ILE A 313 -1.45 16.13 -18.46
N SER A 314 -1.88 17.05 -17.61
CA SER A 314 -1.81 18.49 -17.84
C SER A 314 -0.76 19.19 -16.98
N ALA A 315 -0.30 18.53 -15.92
CA ALA A 315 0.74 19.06 -15.04
C ALA A 315 2.14 18.95 -15.65
N LYS A 316 3.03 19.86 -15.23
CA LYS A 316 4.45 19.79 -15.55
C LYS A 316 5.12 18.73 -14.67
N LEU A 317 5.62 17.67 -15.28
CA LEU A 317 6.32 16.60 -14.58
C LEU A 317 7.83 16.84 -14.51
N LEU A 318 8.45 16.36 -13.44
CA LEU A 318 9.89 16.38 -13.23
C LEU A 318 10.54 15.07 -13.73
N PRO A 319 11.83 15.08 -14.09
CA PRO A 319 12.59 13.85 -14.28
C PRO A 319 12.57 12.98 -13.01
N LEU A 320 12.48 11.66 -13.16
CA LEU A 320 12.46 10.70 -12.05
C LEU A 320 13.70 10.83 -11.17
N LYS A 321 14.88 11.11 -11.74
CA LYS A 321 16.08 11.37 -10.95
C LYS A 321 15.93 12.58 -10.03
N GLN A 322 15.21 13.62 -10.46
CA GLN A 322 14.93 14.78 -9.62
C GLN A 322 13.89 14.44 -8.55
N LEU A 323 12.82 13.70 -8.90
CA LEU A 323 11.82 13.23 -7.95
C LEU A 323 12.44 12.40 -6.81
N LEU A 324 13.27 11.42 -7.16
CA LEU A 324 13.86 10.47 -6.20
C LEU A 324 14.93 11.10 -5.29
N ASN A 325 15.51 12.24 -5.69
CA ASN A 325 16.52 12.96 -4.92
C ASN A 325 16.00 14.28 -4.34
N ALA A 326 14.70 14.53 -4.39
CA ALA A 326 14.09 15.76 -3.90
C ALA A 326 14.29 15.89 -2.37
N THR A 327 14.84 17.02 -1.96
CA THR A 327 15.11 17.36 -0.56
C THR A 327 13.87 17.93 0.11
N LYS A 328 13.89 18.03 1.44
CA LYS A 328 12.82 18.72 2.19
C LYS A 328 12.55 20.13 1.65
N THR A 329 13.58 20.90 1.34
CA THR A 329 13.46 22.24 0.76
C THR A 329 12.74 22.24 -0.59
N ASP A 330 12.93 21.22 -1.43
CA ASP A 330 12.23 21.12 -2.71
C ASP A 330 10.72 20.90 -2.52
N TRP A 331 10.34 20.07 -1.54
CA TRP A 331 8.95 19.78 -1.18
C TRP A 331 8.24 20.92 -0.47
N ASP A 332 9.00 21.77 0.23
CA ASP A 332 8.50 22.96 0.91
C ASP A 332 8.57 24.22 0.03
N GLY A 333 9.13 24.09 -1.18
CA GLY A 333 9.42 25.20 -2.07
C GLY A 333 8.63 25.17 -3.38
N GLU A 334 9.18 25.85 -4.39
CA GLU A 334 8.51 26.07 -5.69
C GLU A 334 8.26 24.77 -6.48
N LEU A 335 9.05 23.72 -6.22
CA LEU A 335 8.91 22.43 -6.92
C LEU A 335 7.76 21.58 -6.38
N ARG A 336 7.16 21.95 -5.23
CA ARG A 336 6.13 21.16 -4.54
C ARG A 336 5.06 20.62 -5.48
N GLN A 337 4.38 21.50 -6.22
CA GLN A 337 3.28 21.10 -7.11
C GLN A 337 3.74 20.09 -8.19
N SER A 338 4.94 20.29 -8.74
CA SER A 338 5.48 19.36 -9.74
C SER A 338 5.92 18.03 -9.10
N LEU A 339 6.40 18.04 -7.85
CA LEU A 339 6.73 16.81 -7.10
C LEU A 339 5.49 15.97 -6.81
N TYR A 340 4.39 16.58 -6.35
CA TYR A 340 3.10 15.90 -6.17
C TYR A 340 2.58 15.32 -7.49
N ALA A 341 2.51 16.14 -8.54
CA ALA A 341 2.05 15.69 -9.86
C ALA A 341 2.90 14.54 -10.44
N THR A 342 4.22 14.61 -10.29
CA THR A 342 5.15 13.56 -10.76
C THR A 342 5.01 12.30 -9.93
N SER A 343 4.85 12.43 -8.61
CA SER A 343 4.61 11.30 -7.70
C SER A 343 3.36 10.52 -8.08
N TRP A 344 2.22 11.23 -8.20
CA TRP A 344 0.96 10.65 -8.65
C TRP A 344 1.08 9.99 -10.02
N SER A 345 1.66 10.71 -10.99
CA SER A 345 1.81 10.21 -12.37
C SER A 345 2.67 8.94 -12.40
N PHE A 346 3.72 8.87 -11.59
CA PHE A 346 4.60 7.71 -11.56
C PHE A 346 3.93 6.50 -10.90
N ILE A 347 3.15 6.68 -9.84
CA ILE A 347 2.32 5.61 -9.28
C ILE A 347 1.30 5.13 -10.30
N TYR A 348 0.63 6.05 -11.00
CA TYR A 348 -0.32 5.70 -12.05
C TYR A 348 0.35 4.89 -13.16
N TYR A 349 1.55 5.29 -13.60
CA TYR A 349 2.36 4.55 -14.56
C TYR A 349 2.69 3.13 -14.08
N LEU A 350 3.12 2.97 -12.82
CA LEU A 350 3.42 1.66 -12.24
C LEU A 350 2.18 0.77 -12.19
N MET A 351 1.02 1.36 -11.97
CA MET A 351 -0.26 0.64 -11.85
C MET A 351 -0.87 0.20 -13.19
N ASP A 352 -0.46 0.84 -14.30
CA ASP A 352 -0.99 0.65 -15.66
C ASP A 352 -0.43 -0.63 -16.36
N SER A 353 0.39 -1.44 -15.68
CA SER A 353 0.90 -2.73 -16.19
C SER A 353 0.96 -3.77 -15.07
N PRO A 354 0.60 -5.03 -15.33
CA PRO A 354 0.74 -6.12 -14.34
C PRO A 354 2.17 -6.25 -13.81
N GLU A 355 3.17 -6.16 -14.69
CA GLU A 355 4.59 -6.30 -14.35
C GLU A 355 5.06 -5.16 -13.45
N ARG A 356 4.74 -3.91 -13.81
CA ARG A 356 5.12 -2.74 -13.01
C ARG A 356 4.36 -2.66 -11.68
N LYS A 357 3.11 -3.13 -11.67
CA LYS A 357 2.30 -3.24 -10.46
C LYS A 357 2.88 -4.28 -9.51
N SER A 358 3.35 -5.41 -10.03
CA SER A 358 4.08 -6.42 -9.25
C SER A 358 5.41 -5.86 -8.70
N ALA A 359 6.13 -5.04 -9.47
CA ALA A 359 7.33 -4.36 -8.98
C ALA A 359 7.01 -3.37 -7.85
N LEU A 360 5.95 -2.57 -7.98
CA LEU A 360 5.46 -1.68 -6.91
C LEU A 360 5.07 -2.46 -5.66
N ALA A 361 4.39 -3.60 -5.81
CA ALA A 361 4.06 -4.47 -4.68
C ALA A 361 5.32 -4.93 -3.94
N GLN A 362 6.34 -5.39 -4.67
CA GLN A 362 7.60 -5.83 -4.07
C GLN A 362 8.36 -4.70 -3.37
N LEU A 363 8.32 -3.48 -3.92
CA LEU A 363 8.87 -2.29 -3.27
C LEU A 363 8.17 -1.99 -1.95
N LEU A 364 6.84 -2.07 -1.90
CA LEU A 364 6.07 -1.85 -0.67
C LEU A 364 6.32 -2.93 0.39
N ILE A 365 6.46 -4.18 -0.04
CA ILE A 365 6.85 -5.29 0.84
C ILE A 365 8.25 -5.05 1.42
N TYR A 366 9.18 -4.57 0.59
CA TYR A 366 10.53 -4.25 1.01
C TYR A 366 10.56 -3.13 2.07
N GLU A 367 9.84 -2.03 1.83
CA GLU A 367 9.68 -0.91 2.79
C GLU A 367 9.17 -1.40 4.16
N GLN A 368 8.15 -2.27 4.14
CA GLN A 368 7.59 -2.82 5.37
C GLN A 368 8.58 -3.71 6.16
N GLN A 369 9.45 -4.43 5.45
CA GLN A 369 10.46 -5.28 6.06
C GLN A 369 11.66 -4.48 6.56
N GLN A 370 12.01 -3.39 5.87
CA GLN A 370 13.18 -2.56 6.15
C GLN A 370 12.76 -1.20 6.72
N ALA A 371 12.18 -1.19 7.92
CA ALA A 371 11.59 0.00 8.52
C ALA A 371 12.54 1.23 8.72
N CYS A 372 13.86 1.07 8.54
CA CYS A 372 14.85 2.16 8.54
C CYS A 372 15.41 2.54 7.16
N SER A 373 15.08 1.80 6.10
CA SER A 373 15.59 2.04 4.75
C SER A 373 14.46 2.42 3.83
N GLN A 374 14.56 3.59 3.23
CA GLN A 374 13.64 4.00 2.17
C GLN A 374 14.11 3.48 0.81
N VAL A 375 13.17 3.22 -0.08
CA VAL A 375 13.42 2.90 -1.48
C VAL A 375 14.19 4.03 -2.13
N VAL A 376 15.33 3.66 -2.72
CA VAL A 376 16.15 4.54 -3.54
C VAL A 376 16.11 4.11 -5.00
N ALA A 377 16.74 4.89 -5.88
CA ALA A 377 16.79 4.62 -7.31
C ALA A 377 17.27 3.18 -7.63
N SER A 378 18.28 2.67 -6.94
CA SER A 378 18.79 1.31 -7.19
C SER A 378 17.79 0.20 -6.84
N ASP A 379 16.85 0.45 -5.92
CA ASP A 379 15.79 -0.52 -5.61
C ASP A 379 14.74 -0.52 -6.73
N LEU A 380 14.36 0.66 -7.24
CA LEU A 380 13.50 0.76 -8.44
C LEU A 380 14.11 0.01 -9.62
N GLU A 381 15.41 0.22 -9.88
CA GLU A 381 16.10 -0.48 -10.97
C GLU A 381 16.09 -2.00 -10.80
N ARG A 382 16.28 -2.47 -9.56
CA ARG A 382 16.25 -3.89 -9.21
C ARG A 382 14.87 -4.50 -9.45
N TYR A 383 13.80 -3.90 -8.92
CA TYR A 383 12.46 -4.47 -8.98
C TYR A 383 11.79 -4.30 -10.35
N LEU A 384 12.13 -3.25 -11.10
CA LEU A 384 11.69 -3.09 -12.49
C LEU A 384 12.62 -3.78 -13.51
N ALA A 385 13.73 -4.37 -13.05
CA ALA A 385 14.75 -5.03 -13.87
C ALA A 385 15.24 -4.16 -15.04
N ARG A 386 15.39 -2.85 -14.81
CA ARG A 386 15.73 -1.83 -15.81
C ARG A 386 16.53 -0.71 -15.17
N SER A 387 17.42 -0.06 -15.93
CA SER A 387 18.10 1.15 -15.44
C SER A 387 17.12 2.33 -15.31
N LEU A 388 17.45 3.29 -14.45
CA LEU A 388 16.61 4.47 -14.20
C LEU A 388 16.38 5.28 -15.49
N ASP A 389 17.37 5.33 -16.39
CA ASP A 389 17.24 6.01 -17.68
C ASP A 389 16.22 5.32 -18.59
N LEU A 390 16.16 3.98 -18.59
CA LEU A 390 15.15 3.24 -19.34
C LEU A 390 13.76 3.39 -18.71
N ILE A 391 13.67 3.37 -17.38
CA ILE A 391 12.41 3.63 -16.66
C ILE A 391 11.91 5.05 -16.98
N GLN A 392 12.79 6.04 -16.99
CA GLN A 392 12.49 7.42 -17.39
C GLN A 392 11.99 7.48 -18.84
N SER A 393 12.65 6.80 -19.77
CA SER A 393 12.23 6.78 -21.18
C SER A 393 10.84 6.18 -21.36
N ASP A 394 10.56 5.07 -20.68
CA ASP A 394 9.25 4.43 -20.70
C ASP A 394 8.18 5.34 -20.10
N PHE A 395 8.45 5.92 -18.94
CA PHE A 395 7.56 6.86 -18.25
C PHE A 395 7.26 8.09 -19.12
N SER A 396 8.28 8.66 -19.75
CA SER A 396 8.14 9.77 -20.68
C SER A 396 7.39 9.40 -21.96
N THR A 397 7.37 8.13 -22.34
CA THR A 397 6.57 7.64 -23.46
C THR A 397 5.13 7.40 -23.05
N TRP A 398 4.92 6.87 -21.85
CA TRP A 398 3.61 6.65 -21.26
C TRP A 398 2.85 7.96 -21.03
N GLN A 399 3.50 9.03 -20.54
CA GLN A 399 2.86 10.32 -20.24
C GLN A 399 2.14 10.96 -21.44
N ARG A 400 2.53 10.60 -22.68
CA ARG A 400 1.94 11.12 -23.92
C ARG A 400 0.66 10.40 -24.34
N ARG A 401 0.26 9.37 -23.60
CA ARG A 401 -0.92 8.54 -23.90
C ARG A 401 -2.11 9.03 -23.07
N ALA A 402 -3.32 8.75 -23.56
CA ALA A 402 -4.51 8.91 -22.75
C ALA A 402 -4.47 7.95 -21.55
N LEU A 403 -4.71 8.49 -20.37
CA LEU A 403 -4.89 7.76 -19.13
C LEU A 403 -6.17 6.93 -19.19
N ARG A 404 -6.08 5.72 -18.67
CA ARG A 404 -7.21 4.80 -18.53
C ARG A 404 -7.51 4.62 -17.06
N GLN A 405 -8.77 4.74 -16.66
CA GLN A 405 -9.16 4.39 -15.29
C GLN A 405 -8.75 2.94 -14.98
N HIS A 406 -8.21 2.71 -13.78
CA HIS A 406 -7.87 1.37 -13.35
C HIS A 406 -9.07 0.74 -12.64
N GLN A 407 -9.44 -0.47 -13.07
CA GLN A 407 -10.49 -1.28 -12.47
C GLN A 407 -9.87 -2.42 -11.69
N PHE A 408 -10.47 -2.73 -10.53
CA PHE A 408 -10.02 -3.81 -9.66
C PHE A 408 -11.17 -4.65 -9.14
#